data_AF-A0A832ZFQ4-F1
#
_entry.id   AF-A0A832ZFQ4-F1
#
_cell.length_a   1.000
_cell.length_b   1.000
_cell.length_c   1.000
_cell.angle_alpha   90.00
_cell.angle_beta   90.00
_cell.angle_gamma   90.00
#
_symmetry.space_group_name_H-M   'P 1'
#
loop_
_entity.id
_entity.type
_entity.pdbx_description
1 polymer ?
#
loop_
_entity_poly.entity_id
_entity_poly.type
_entity_poly.pdbx_seq_one_letter_code
_entity_poly.pdbx_strand_id
1 'polypeptide(L)'
;SNIEDILKKVLRRTELLKRRFRHCAERAFMLLKKYRGYEKTVHKLQLNAETLLEAVEKLGNFPILQEAYREILEDYMDINNAKQVLDWIHNGKIKVETYGPTEVPSPFAHSIVARGYSDIVLMEDRRKLIAELHRKVLELLKTRHPLISDEISVKGSETIVS
;
A
#
# COMPACT_ATOMS: atom_id res chain seq x y z
N SER A 1 18.35 -10.46 -7.66
CA SER A 1 17.41 -10.18 -6.55
C SER A 1 16.37 -11.29 -6.47
N ASN A 2 16.11 -11.84 -5.27
CA ASN A 2 15.13 -12.90 -5.00
C ASN A 2 13.71 -12.37 -4.71
N ILE A 3 13.45 -11.10 -5.04
CA ILE A 3 12.22 -10.37 -4.71
C ILE A 3 10.96 -11.03 -5.27
N GLU A 4 11.00 -11.59 -6.48
CA GLU A 4 9.84 -12.25 -7.09
C GLU A 4 9.34 -13.43 -6.27
N ASP A 5 10.25 -14.29 -5.83
CA ASP A 5 9.89 -15.48 -5.05
C ASP A 5 9.34 -15.11 -3.68
N ILE A 6 9.90 -14.06 -3.06
CA ILE A 6 9.41 -13.51 -1.80
C ILE A 6 7.99 -12.95 -2.00
N LEU A 7 7.79 -12.13 -3.03
CA LEU A 7 6.49 -11.52 -3.31
C LEU A 7 5.44 -12.58 -3.64
N LYS A 8 5.76 -13.58 -4.47
CA LYS A 8 4.84 -14.71 -4.76
C LYS A 8 4.43 -15.43 -3.48
N LYS A 9 5.37 -15.69 -2.56
CA LYS A 9 5.07 -16.33 -1.26
C LYS A 9 4.16 -15.48 -0.38
N VAL A 10 4.41 -14.17 -0.31
CA VAL A 10 3.61 -13.24 0.51
C VAL A 10 2.21 -13.05 -0.09
N LEU A 11 2.13 -12.85 -1.41
CA LEU A 11 0.89 -12.63 -2.14
C LEU A 11 -0.09 -13.79 -2.04
N ARG A 12 0.41 -15.02 -1.87
CA ARG A 12 -0.41 -16.23 -1.80
C ARG A 12 -1.58 -16.13 -0.83
N ARG A 13 -1.39 -15.45 0.30
CA ARG A 13 -2.41 -15.31 1.36
C ARG A 13 -3.16 -13.98 1.33
N THR A 14 -3.02 -13.20 0.25
CA THR A 14 -3.61 -11.85 0.18
C THR A 14 -4.93 -11.84 -0.56
N GLU A 15 -5.82 -10.93 -0.16
CA GLU A 15 -7.05 -10.63 -0.91
C GLU A 15 -6.77 -10.07 -2.31
N LEU A 16 -5.59 -9.46 -2.50
CA LEU A 16 -5.14 -8.97 -3.79
C LEU A 16 -5.04 -10.11 -4.81
N LEU A 17 -4.40 -11.23 -4.42
CA LEU A 17 -4.31 -12.42 -5.27
C LEU A 17 -5.69 -12.99 -5.58
N LYS A 18 -6.53 -13.20 -4.57
CA LYS A 18 -7.88 -13.74 -4.76
C LYS A 18 -8.70 -12.89 -5.73
N ARG A 19 -8.66 -11.56 -5.57
CA ARG A 19 -9.35 -10.62 -6.45
C ARG A 19 -8.81 -10.70 -7.87
N ARG A 20 -7.49 -10.65 -8.07
CA ARG A 20 -6.89 -10.68 -9.41
C ARG A 20 -7.13 -12.02 -10.11
N PHE A 21 -6.99 -13.13 -9.38
CA PHE A 21 -7.27 -14.47 -9.89
C PHE A 21 -8.72 -14.58 -10.36
N ARG A 22 -9.69 -14.09 -9.58
CA ARG A 22 -11.10 -14.07 -10.00
C ARG A 22 -11.29 -13.33 -11.32
N HIS A 23 -10.65 -12.16 -11.50
CA HIS A 23 -10.72 -11.42 -12.77
C HIS A 23 -10.11 -12.22 -13.93
N CYS A 24 -8.98 -12.88 -13.73
CA CYS A 24 -8.37 -13.73 -14.76
C CYS A 24 -9.25 -14.95 -15.09
N ALA A 25 -9.79 -15.61 -14.08
CA ALA A 25 -10.69 -16.76 -14.23
C ALA A 25 -12.01 -16.39 -14.94
N GLU A 26 -12.55 -15.19 -14.67
CA GLU A 26 -13.71 -14.66 -15.39
C GLU A 26 -13.38 -14.42 -16.88
N ARG A 27 -12.24 -13.77 -17.18
CA ARG A 27 -11.80 -13.52 -18.57
C ARG A 27 -11.49 -14.80 -19.33
N ALA A 28 -10.98 -15.82 -18.63
CA ALA A 28 -10.68 -17.13 -19.20
C ALA A 28 -11.90 -18.07 -19.25
N PHE A 29 -13.10 -17.58 -18.92
CA PHE A 29 -14.34 -18.36 -18.85
C PHE A 29 -14.31 -19.56 -17.89
N MET A 30 -13.37 -19.62 -16.96
CA MET A 30 -13.34 -20.60 -15.86
C MET A 30 -14.43 -20.31 -14.82
N LEU A 31 -14.78 -19.03 -14.67
CA LEU A 31 -15.84 -18.57 -13.78
C LEU A 31 -16.95 -17.90 -14.59
N LEU A 32 -18.07 -18.59 -14.77
CA LEU A 32 -19.22 -18.05 -15.48
C LEU A 32 -20.14 -17.25 -14.55
N LYS A 33 -20.40 -15.99 -14.91
CA LYS A 33 -21.35 -15.08 -14.23
C LYS A 33 -22.80 -15.40 -14.54
N LYS A 34 -23.07 -15.74 -15.80
CA LYS A 34 -24.39 -16.10 -16.33
C LYS A 34 -24.29 -17.45 -17.03
N TYR A 35 -25.28 -18.31 -16.78
CA TYR A 35 -25.38 -19.58 -17.47
C TYR A 35 -26.85 -19.91 -17.70
N ARG A 36 -27.21 -20.14 -18.98
CA ARG A 36 -28.57 -20.50 -19.42
C ARG A 36 -29.68 -19.63 -18.82
N GLY A 37 -29.49 -18.31 -18.84
CA GLY A 37 -30.46 -17.35 -18.33
C GLY A 37 -30.43 -17.11 -16.82
N TYR A 38 -29.64 -17.88 -16.06
CA TYR A 38 -29.47 -17.68 -14.62
C TYR A 38 -28.20 -16.89 -14.30
N GLU A 39 -28.34 -15.83 -13.51
CA GLU A 39 -27.22 -15.04 -13.00
C GLU A 39 -26.83 -15.51 -11.60
N LYS A 40 -25.53 -15.75 -11.39
CA LYS A 40 -25.02 -16.10 -10.05
C LYS A 40 -24.89 -14.85 -9.20
N THR A 41 -25.21 -14.97 -7.91
CA THR A 41 -24.97 -13.89 -6.95
C THR A 41 -23.47 -13.62 -6.79
N VAL A 42 -23.12 -12.38 -6.44
CA VAL A 42 -21.72 -11.95 -6.23
C VAL A 42 -21.03 -12.83 -5.18
N HIS A 43 -21.71 -13.13 -4.07
CA HIS A 43 -21.17 -14.01 -3.03
C HIS A 43 -20.85 -15.41 -3.55
N LYS A 44 -21.75 -15.99 -4.37
CA LYS A 44 -21.52 -17.31 -4.98
C LYS A 44 -20.35 -17.29 -5.97
N LEU A 45 -20.14 -16.18 -6.69
CA LEU A 45 -18.98 -16.02 -7.57
C LEU A 45 -17.67 -15.92 -6.78
N GLN A 46 -17.68 -15.21 -5.65
CA GLN A 46 -16.53 -15.13 -4.75
C GLN A 46 -16.15 -16.50 -4.20
N LEU A 47 -17.11 -17.23 -3.61
CA LEU A 47 -16.88 -18.57 -3.08
C LEU A 47 -16.36 -19.54 -4.15
N ASN A 48 -16.98 -19.54 -5.33
CA ASN A 48 -16.51 -20.39 -6.44
C ASN A 48 -15.09 -20.03 -6.90
N ALA A 49 -14.74 -18.75 -6.92
CA ALA A 49 -13.40 -18.30 -7.32
C ALA A 49 -12.34 -18.69 -6.28
N GLU A 50 -12.67 -18.63 -4.99
CA GLU A 50 -11.78 -19.11 -3.92
C GLU A 50 -11.57 -20.62 -3.99
N THR A 51 -12.65 -21.41 -4.12
CA THR A 51 -12.55 -22.86 -4.30
C THR A 51 -11.71 -23.21 -5.54
N LEU A 52 -11.91 -22.47 -6.63
CA LEU A 52 -11.13 -22.66 -7.86
C LEU A 52 -9.65 -22.33 -7.64
N LEU A 53 -9.34 -21.24 -6.91
CA LEU A 53 -7.98 -20.86 -6.57
C LEU A 53 -7.27 -21.98 -5.79
N GLU A 54 -7.91 -22.50 -4.74
CA GLU A 54 -7.36 -23.60 -3.93
C GLU A 54 -7.10 -24.87 -4.76
N ALA A 55 -7.95 -25.15 -5.75
CA ALA A 55 -7.76 -26.28 -6.66
C ALA A 55 -6.55 -26.06 -7.59
N VAL A 56 -6.45 -24.88 -8.21
CA VAL A 56 -5.36 -24.61 -9.18
C VAL A 56 -4.00 -24.44 -8.51
N GLU A 57 -3.94 -23.99 -7.26
CA GLU A 57 -2.69 -23.92 -6.50
C GLU A 57 -2.01 -25.29 -6.35
N LYS A 58 -2.80 -26.36 -6.25
CA LYS A 58 -2.29 -27.73 -6.12
C LYS A 58 -1.74 -28.29 -7.44
N LEU A 59 -2.17 -27.73 -8.58
CA LEU A 59 -1.83 -28.26 -9.90
C LEU A 59 -0.43 -27.85 -10.39
N GLY A 60 0.19 -26.85 -9.77
CA GLY A 60 1.51 -26.33 -10.17
C GLY A 60 1.49 -25.68 -11.55
N ASN A 61 2.13 -24.51 -11.70
CA ASN A 61 2.26 -23.82 -12.99
C ASN A 61 0.95 -23.61 -13.78
N PHE A 62 -0.19 -23.48 -13.09
CA PHE A 62 -1.47 -23.26 -13.75
C PHE A 62 -1.48 -21.90 -14.48
N PRO A 63 -1.74 -21.84 -15.82
CA PRO A 63 -1.53 -20.61 -16.60
C PRO A 63 -2.29 -19.39 -16.09
N ILE A 64 -3.55 -19.55 -15.69
CA ILE A 64 -4.37 -18.41 -15.22
C ILE A 64 -3.91 -17.91 -13.85
N LEU A 65 -3.32 -18.80 -13.03
CA LEU A 65 -2.71 -18.42 -11.76
C LEU A 65 -1.39 -17.67 -12.01
N GLN A 66 -0.56 -18.13 -12.95
CA GLN A 66 0.66 -17.42 -13.34
C GLN A 66 0.35 -16.04 -13.91
N GLU A 67 -0.69 -15.93 -14.74
CA GLU A 67 -1.18 -14.66 -15.26
C GLU A 67 -1.62 -13.71 -14.15
N ALA A 68 -2.33 -14.21 -13.15
CA ALA A 68 -2.73 -13.40 -11.99
C ALA A 68 -1.52 -12.89 -11.20
N TYR A 69 -0.48 -13.71 -11.02
CA TYR A 69 0.77 -13.24 -10.42
C TYR A 69 1.47 -12.20 -11.29
N ARG A 70 1.54 -12.42 -12.61
CA ARG A 70 2.16 -11.47 -13.54
C ARG A 70 1.50 -10.10 -13.45
N GLU A 71 0.18 -10.01 -13.58
CA GLU A 71 -0.53 -8.73 -13.51
C GLU A 71 -0.37 -8.04 -12.14
N ILE A 72 -0.26 -8.79 -11.04
CA ILE A 72 0.03 -8.18 -9.73
C ILE A 72 1.45 -7.61 -9.70
N LEU A 73 2.43 -8.40 -10.09
CA LEU A 73 3.85 -8.02 -9.94
C LEU A 73 4.24 -6.94 -10.94
N GLU A 74 3.79 -7.05 -12.18
CA GLU A 74 4.17 -6.14 -13.27
C GLU A 74 3.22 -4.93 -13.31
N ASP A 75 1.92 -5.14 -13.48
CA ASP A 75 0.98 -4.03 -13.74
C ASP A 75 0.61 -3.25 -12.46
N TYR A 76 0.45 -3.95 -11.33
CA TYR A 76 0.01 -3.30 -10.08
C TYR A 76 1.18 -2.81 -9.21
N MET A 77 2.27 -3.59 -9.13
CA MET A 77 3.40 -3.30 -8.23
C MET A 77 4.62 -2.71 -8.92
N ASP A 78 4.73 -2.79 -10.25
CA ASP A 78 5.92 -2.37 -11.00
C ASP A 78 7.23 -2.95 -10.44
N ILE A 79 7.29 -4.28 -10.42
CA ILE A 79 8.44 -5.01 -9.90
C ILE A 79 9.75 -4.70 -10.63
N ASN A 80 9.68 -4.29 -11.90
CA ASN A 80 10.85 -4.00 -12.72
C ASN A 80 11.55 -2.73 -12.24
N ASN A 81 10.80 -1.67 -11.93
CA ASN A 81 11.39 -0.47 -11.35
C ASN A 81 11.78 -0.69 -9.88
N ALA A 82 11.02 -1.49 -9.12
CA ALA A 82 11.41 -1.85 -7.75
C ALA A 82 12.78 -2.56 -7.70
N LYS A 83 13.07 -3.47 -8.63
CA LYS A 83 14.40 -4.11 -8.76
C LYS A 83 15.50 -3.08 -9.05
N GLN A 84 15.26 -2.13 -9.94
CA GLN A 84 16.23 -1.08 -10.26
C GLN A 84 16.56 -0.22 -9.02
N VAL A 85 15.55 0.16 -8.24
CA VAL A 85 15.76 0.92 -6.99
C VAL A 85 16.57 0.11 -5.99
N LEU A 86 16.27 -1.19 -5.82
CA LEU A 86 17.07 -2.07 -4.95
C LEU A 86 18.51 -2.19 -5.43
N ASP A 87 18.74 -2.29 -6.73
CA ASP A 87 20.08 -2.33 -7.30
C ASP A 87 20.81 -0.99 -7.09
N TRP A 88 20.11 0.15 -7.15
CA TRP A 88 20.69 1.46 -6.84
C TRP A 88 21.06 1.59 -5.36
N ILE A 89 20.25 1.06 -4.46
CA ILE A 89 20.58 0.98 -3.03
C ILE A 89 21.80 0.08 -2.82
N HIS A 90 21.82 -1.11 -3.42
CA HIS A 90 22.91 -2.07 -3.29
C HIS A 90 24.25 -1.52 -3.81
N ASN A 91 24.21 -0.80 -4.92
CA ASN A 91 25.39 -0.17 -5.53
C ASN A 91 25.76 1.19 -4.91
N GLY A 92 25.08 1.62 -3.83
CA GLY A 92 25.37 2.88 -3.14
C GLY A 92 24.96 4.16 -3.90
N LYS A 93 24.21 4.05 -4.99
CA LYS A 93 23.64 5.20 -5.71
C LYS A 93 22.51 5.87 -4.91
N ILE A 94 21.79 5.09 -4.11
CA ILE A 94 20.79 5.57 -3.15
C ILE A 94 21.30 5.29 -1.73
N LYS A 95 21.40 6.34 -0.92
CA LYS A 95 21.73 6.21 0.50
C LYS A 95 20.44 6.00 1.30
N VAL A 96 20.44 4.98 2.17
CA VAL A 96 19.34 4.72 3.10
C VAL A 96 19.84 5.06 4.51
N GLU A 97 19.15 6.00 5.17
CA GLU A 97 19.45 6.39 6.55
C GLU A 97 18.24 6.08 7.44
N THR A 98 18.51 5.52 8.62
CA THR A 98 17.50 5.28 9.64
C THR A 98 17.48 6.44 10.62
N TYR A 99 16.31 7.05 10.80
CA TYR A 99 16.10 8.12 11.76
C TYR A 99 15.11 7.68 12.84
N GLY A 100 15.52 7.72 14.11
CA GLY A 100 14.69 7.38 15.26
C GLY A 100 15.30 6.32 16.19
N PRO A 101 14.63 6.01 17.32
CA PRO A 101 13.23 6.34 17.66
C PRO A 101 13.02 7.81 18.06
N THR A 102 11.89 8.40 17.68
CA THR A 102 11.49 9.78 18.04
C THR A 102 10.14 9.81 18.72
N GLU A 103 10.01 10.66 19.75
CA GLU A 103 8.76 10.80 20.53
C GLU A 103 7.61 11.43 19.71
N VAL A 104 7.94 12.26 18.72
CA VAL A 104 6.96 12.87 17.81
C VAL A 104 7.28 12.45 16.37
N PRO A 105 6.27 12.00 15.60
CA PRO A 105 6.45 11.67 14.18
C PRO A 105 6.93 12.87 13.37
N SER A 106 7.89 12.63 12.47
CA SER A 106 8.34 13.62 11.48
C SER A 106 7.16 14.14 10.64
N PRO A 107 7.16 15.42 10.19
CA PRO A 107 6.18 15.94 9.25
C PRO A 107 5.95 15.06 8.02
N PHE A 108 7.00 14.41 7.51
CA PHE A 108 6.88 13.47 6.38
C PHE A 108 6.06 12.20 6.71
N ALA A 109 6.00 11.81 7.97
CA ALA A 109 5.26 10.64 8.43
C ALA A 109 3.80 10.95 8.80
N HIS A 110 3.40 12.22 8.93
CA HIS A 110 2.06 12.60 9.41
C HIS A 110 0.94 12.00 8.57
N SER A 111 1.09 11.98 7.25
CA SER A 111 0.09 11.42 6.34
C SER A 111 -0.06 9.91 6.48
N ILE A 112 1.06 9.20 6.70
CA ILE A 112 1.11 7.75 6.92
C ILE A 112 0.48 7.41 8.26
N VAL A 113 0.87 8.12 9.32
CA VAL A 113 0.30 7.96 10.67
C VAL A 113 -1.20 8.21 10.64
N ALA A 114 -1.65 9.33 10.06
CA ALA A 114 -3.06 9.66 9.97
C ALA A 114 -3.88 8.65 9.14
N ARG A 115 -3.26 7.99 8.15
CA ARG A 115 -3.90 6.88 7.42
C ARG A 115 -3.95 5.60 8.26
N GLY A 116 -2.95 5.31 9.07
CA GLY A 116 -2.98 4.16 9.98
C GLY A 116 -4.07 4.24 11.07
N TYR A 117 -4.47 5.45 11.46
CA TYR A 117 -5.56 5.68 12.42
C TYR A 117 -6.97 5.71 11.80
N SER A 118 -7.11 5.55 10.47
CA SER A 118 -8.43 5.65 9.82
C SER A 118 -9.43 4.57 10.22
N ASP A 119 -8.96 3.46 10.78
CA ASP A 119 -9.82 2.37 11.27
C ASP A 119 -10.46 2.70 12.64
N ILE A 120 -9.97 3.74 13.33
CA ILE A 120 -10.39 4.14 14.69
C ILE A 120 -11.00 5.55 14.70
N VAL A 121 -10.69 6.37 13.70
CA VAL A 121 -10.95 7.83 13.71
C VAL A 121 -11.78 8.24 12.48
N LEU A 122 -12.92 8.89 12.67
CA LEU A 122 -13.73 9.44 11.57
C LEU A 122 -12.91 10.42 10.71
N MET A 123 -13.23 10.54 9.43
CA MET A 123 -12.52 11.43 8.49
C MET A 123 -12.38 12.89 8.98
N GLU A 124 -13.35 13.38 9.75
CA GLU A 124 -13.37 14.73 10.33
C GLU A 124 -12.23 14.97 11.33
N ASP A 125 -11.81 13.92 12.03
CA ASP A 125 -10.76 13.98 13.05
C ASP A 125 -9.35 13.77 12.47
N ARG A 126 -9.23 13.40 11.19
CA ARG A 126 -7.94 13.28 10.49
C ARG A 126 -7.20 14.62 10.41
N ARG A 127 -7.93 15.70 10.10
CA ARG A 127 -7.35 17.06 10.01
C ARG A 127 -6.86 17.55 11.38
N LYS A 128 -7.64 17.28 12.43
CA LYS A 128 -7.27 17.59 13.81
C LYS A 128 -6.03 16.82 14.25
N LEU A 129 -5.95 15.53 13.93
CA LEU A 129 -4.80 14.69 14.22
C LEU A 129 -3.52 15.23 13.56
N ILE A 130 -3.59 15.59 12.27
CA ILE A 130 -2.42 16.17 11.58
C ILE A 130 -2.03 17.53 12.20
N ALA A 131 -3.00 18.38 12.53
CA ALA A 131 -2.74 19.67 13.18
C ALA A 131 -2.08 19.49 14.56
N GLU A 132 -2.52 18.51 15.35
CA GLU A 132 -1.90 18.16 16.63
C GLU A 132 -0.46 17.65 16.47
N LEU A 133 -0.22 16.76 15.51
CA LEU A 133 1.13 16.27 15.21
C LEU A 133 2.04 17.43 14.79
N HIS A 134 1.54 18.36 13.97
CA HIS A 134 2.27 19.56 13.58
C HIS A 134 2.61 20.46 14.77
N ARG A 135 1.65 20.71 15.66
CA ARG A 135 1.88 21.49 16.90
C ARG A 135 2.99 20.87 17.75
N LYS A 136 2.95 19.55 17.96
CA LYS A 136 3.99 18.82 18.72
C LYS A 136 5.38 18.94 18.09
N VAL A 137 5.47 18.94 16.76
CA VAL A 137 6.75 19.18 16.06
C VAL A 137 7.26 20.61 16.33
N LEU A 138 6.38 21.62 16.25
CA LEU A 138 6.77 23.00 16.53
C LEU A 138 7.22 23.21 17.99
N GLU A 139 6.55 22.57 18.94
CA GLU A 139 6.95 22.59 20.36
C GLU A 139 8.36 21.99 20.55
N LEU A 140 8.64 20.83 19.95
CA LEU A 140 9.97 20.23 19.99
C LEU A 140 11.06 21.12 19.37
N LEU A 141 10.76 21.78 18.25
CA LEU A 141 11.71 22.68 17.60
C LEU A 141 12.03 23.89 18.47
N LYS A 142 11.01 24.47 19.14
CA LYS A 142 11.20 25.58 20.09
C LYS A 142 12.12 25.17 21.24
N THR A 143 11.94 23.99 21.81
CA THR A 143 12.78 23.50 22.91
C THR A 143 14.21 23.21 22.47
N ARG A 144 14.40 22.72 21.25
CA ARG A 144 15.72 22.27 20.76
C ARG A 144 16.53 23.36 20.07
N HIS A 145 15.90 24.34 19.42
CA HIS A 145 16.54 25.44 18.68
C HIS A 145 15.70 26.73 18.76
N PRO A 146 15.86 27.55 19.82
CA PRO A 146 15.00 28.72 20.06
C PRO A 146 15.15 29.85 19.01
N LEU A 147 16.22 29.87 18.22
CA LEU A 147 16.45 30.95 17.23
C LEU A 147 15.74 30.71 15.89
N ILE A 148 15.31 29.48 15.61
CA ILE A 148 14.62 29.11 14.35
C ILE A 148 13.10 29.33 14.46
N SER A 149 12.56 29.30 15.68
CA SER A 149 11.11 29.42 15.91
C SER A 149 10.51 30.76 15.54
N ASP A 150 11.27 31.85 15.61
CA ASP A 150 10.78 33.20 15.30
C ASP A 150 10.62 33.39 13.77
N GLU A 151 11.47 32.77 12.94
CA GLU A 151 11.33 32.84 11.48
C GLU A 151 10.16 32.01 10.93
N ILE A 152 9.87 30.85 11.55
CA ILE A 152 8.78 29.96 11.10
C ILE A 152 7.41 30.55 11.47
N SER A 153 7.29 31.23 12.61
CA SER A 153 6.05 31.87 13.03
C SER A 153 5.65 33.03 12.11
N VAL A 154 6.61 33.74 11.50
CA VAL A 154 6.36 34.87 10.59
C VAL A 154 5.93 34.37 9.21
N LYS A 155 6.55 33.30 8.68
CA LYS A 155 6.19 32.71 7.37
C LYS A 155 4.88 31.92 7.36
N GLY A 156 4.51 31.29 8.49
CA GLY A 156 3.26 30.55 8.61
C GLY A 156 2.00 31.43 8.48
N SER A 157 2.07 32.68 8.89
CA SER A 157 0.99 33.67 8.75
C SER A 157 0.78 34.15 7.31
N GLU A 158 1.84 34.19 6.48
CA GLU A 158 1.73 34.65 5.09
C GLU A 158 1.12 33.59 4.15
N THR A 159 1.29 32.30 4.47
CA THR A 159 0.81 31.21 3.58
C THR A 159 -0.68 30.88 3.79
N ILE A 160 -1.31 31.37 4.85
CA ILE A 160 -2.75 31.13 5.13
C ILE A 160 -3.63 32.25 4.53
N VAL A 161 -3.04 33.34 4.03
CA VAL A 161 -3.76 34.50 3.46
C VAL A 161 -3.54 34.63 1.94
N SER A 162 -3.30 33.54 1.21
CA SER A 162 -3.27 33.53 -0.25
C SER A 162 -3.86 32.26 -0.85
#